data_AF-A0A2R3Z0K0-F1
#
_entry.id   AF-A0A2R3Z0K0-F1
#
_cell.length_a   1.000
_cell.length_b   1.000
_cell.length_c   1.000
_cell.angle_alpha   90.00
_cell.angle_beta   90.00
_cell.angle_gamma   90.00
#
_symmetry.space_group_name_H-M   'P 1'
#
loop_
_entity.id
_entity.type
_entity.pdbx_description
1 polymer ?
#
loop_
_entity_poly.entity_id
_entity_poly.type
_entity_poly.pdbx_seq_one_letter_code
_entity_poly.pdbx_strand_id
1 'polypeptide(L)'
;MKKKMEPSDLLVDFVAEYEQKHDGSREMIGLQPKPDAVGNWTEGFGHAMIDEYGDFRTVRDYPTLESILPFSQVHTDEEAWALLKWDLRNKAAGANMRLRVELPQNKFDAILSHSFNCGYSQKLYHLVNTKAPDRLIKEWFTKHYVTANGIKLQGLVLRRHDEWEIFSQGEYKRDYKISA
;
A
#
# COMPACT_ATOMS: atom_id res chain seq x y z
N MET A 1 -4.16 23.28 -15.98
CA MET A 1 -4.51 22.08 -15.19
C MET A 1 -3.25 21.57 -14.50
N LYS A 2 -3.32 21.23 -13.22
CA LYS A 2 -2.19 20.61 -12.52
C LYS A 2 -1.90 19.24 -13.14
N LYS A 3 -0.62 18.91 -13.38
CA LYS A 3 -0.22 17.60 -13.89
C LYS A 3 -0.65 16.52 -12.88
N LYS A 4 -1.35 15.49 -13.37
CA LYS A 4 -1.63 14.29 -12.56
C LYS A 4 -0.33 13.55 -12.32
N MET A 5 -0.04 13.26 -11.06
CA MET A 5 1.13 12.50 -10.63
C MET A 5 0.79 11.00 -10.69
N GLU A 6 1.74 10.20 -11.15
CA GLU A 6 1.65 8.74 -11.18
C GLU A 6 2.64 8.16 -10.17
N PRO A 7 2.40 6.95 -9.63
CA PRO A 7 3.39 6.27 -8.80
C PRO A 7 4.68 6.04 -9.60
N SER A 8 5.85 6.30 -8.98
CA SER A 8 7.13 5.89 -9.56
C SER A 8 7.34 4.39 -9.41
N ASP A 9 8.23 3.80 -10.23
CA ASP A 9 8.61 2.39 -10.06
C ASP A 9 9.33 2.16 -8.70
N LEU A 10 10.09 3.16 -8.21
CA LEU A 10 10.71 3.11 -6.88
C LEU A 10 9.68 3.01 -5.75
N LEU A 11 8.52 3.65 -5.90
CA LEU A 11 7.42 3.49 -4.95
C LEU A 11 6.82 2.09 -5.02
N VAL A 12 6.66 1.53 -6.22
CA VAL A 12 6.12 0.17 -6.39
C VAL A 12 7.01 -0.83 -5.66
N ASP A 13 8.33 -0.74 -5.85
CA ASP A 13 9.31 -1.57 -5.16
C ASP A 13 9.22 -1.40 -3.64
N PHE A 14 9.21 -0.16 -3.15
CA PHE A 14 9.11 0.15 -1.72
C PHE A 14 7.84 -0.42 -1.08
N VAL A 15 6.68 -0.29 -1.74
CA VAL A 15 5.41 -0.82 -1.22
C VAL A 15 5.43 -2.34 -1.24
N ALA A 16 5.96 -2.97 -2.30
CA ALA A 16 6.07 -4.42 -2.41
C ALA A 16 6.84 -5.06 -1.23
N GLU A 17 7.91 -4.40 -0.76
CA GLU A 17 8.67 -4.86 0.41
C GLU A 17 7.84 -4.89 1.70
N TYR A 18 6.94 -3.92 1.88
CA TYR A 18 6.07 -3.82 3.05
C TYR A 18 4.85 -4.73 3.00
N GLU A 19 4.20 -4.86 1.85
CA GLU A 19 3.01 -5.70 1.71
C GLU A 19 3.37 -7.18 1.71
N GLN A 20 4.59 -7.52 1.25
CA GLN A 20 5.09 -8.88 1.01
C GLN A 20 4.23 -9.66 0.02
N LYS A 21 4.89 -10.37 -0.91
CA LYS A 21 4.17 -11.15 -1.92
C LYS A 21 3.40 -12.30 -1.24
N HIS A 22 2.11 -12.37 -1.52
CA HIS A 22 1.25 -13.47 -1.09
C HIS A 22 1.51 -14.67 -1.99
N ASP A 23 2.13 -15.68 -1.41
CA ASP A 23 2.44 -16.95 -2.06
C ASP A 23 1.96 -18.05 -1.10
N GLY A 24 0.75 -18.55 -1.35
CA GLY A 24 0.00 -19.45 -0.46
C GLY A 24 0.74 -20.73 -0.07
N SER A 25 0.36 -21.87 -0.65
CA SER A 25 1.04 -23.14 -0.40
C SER A 25 2.26 -23.30 -1.29
N ARG A 26 3.42 -23.59 -0.67
CA ARG A 26 4.68 -23.90 -1.36
C ARG A 26 4.67 -25.22 -2.14
N GLU A 27 3.64 -26.04 -1.96
CA GLU A 27 3.49 -27.33 -2.65
C GLU A 27 2.80 -27.19 -4.01
N MET A 28 2.14 -26.06 -4.26
CA MET A 28 1.45 -25.77 -5.51
C MET A 28 2.28 -24.81 -6.39
N ILE A 29 2.23 -25.04 -7.70
CA ILE A 29 2.97 -24.24 -8.68
C ILE A 29 2.23 -22.90 -8.88
N GLY A 30 2.97 -21.80 -8.81
CA GLY A 30 2.46 -20.46 -9.05
C GLY A 30 1.90 -19.77 -7.80
N LEU A 31 1.70 -18.45 -7.93
CA LEU A 31 1.17 -17.64 -6.84
C LEU A 31 -0.28 -18.00 -6.55
N GLN A 32 -0.64 -17.93 -5.28
CA GLN A 32 -1.95 -18.34 -4.77
C GLN A 32 -2.53 -17.29 -3.83
N PRO A 33 -3.85 -17.06 -3.90
CA PRO A 33 -4.54 -16.26 -2.91
C PRO A 33 -4.35 -16.80 -1.49
N LYS A 34 -4.43 -15.91 -0.51
CA LYS A 34 -4.51 -16.25 0.92
C LYS A 34 -5.51 -15.34 1.64
N PRO A 35 -6.16 -15.81 2.71
CA PRO A 35 -7.03 -14.94 3.50
C PRO A 35 -6.22 -13.90 4.30
N ASP A 36 -6.75 -12.70 4.44
CA ASP A 36 -6.29 -11.70 5.40
C ASP A 36 -6.74 -12.04 6.83
N ALA A 37 -6.39 -11.18 7.79
CA ALA A 37 -6.71 -11.39 9.21
C ALA A 37 -8.22 -11.37 9.53
N VAL A 38 -9.07 -10.87 8.63
CA VAL A 38 -10.53 -10.80 8.81
C VAL A 38 -11.29 -11.78 7.90
N GLY A 39 -10.57 -12.58 7.11
CA GLY A 39 -11.12 -13.65 6.29
C GLY A 39 -11.47 -13.25 4.85
N ASN A 40 -11.00 -12.11 4.34
CA ASN A 40 -11.12 -11.79 2.91
C ASN A 40 -9.99 -12.45 2.14
N TRP A 41 -10.29 -13.03 0.98
CA TRP A 41 -9.24 -13.55 0.10
C TRP A 41 -8.45 -12.40 -0.54
N THR A 42 -7.13 -12.55 -0.57
CA THR A 42 -6.19 -11.57 -1.13
C THR A 42 -5.17 -12.26 -2.03
N GLU A 43 -4.73 -11.58 -3.08
CA GLU A 43 -3.72 -12.08 -4.03
C GLU A 43 -2.60 -11.05 -4.29
N GLY A 44 -1.49 -11.49 -4.90
CA GLY A 44 -0.36 -10.62 -5.21
C GLY A 44 0.23 -9.92 -3.98
N PHE A 45 0.26 -8.60 -3.98
CA PHE A 45 0.76 -7.78 -2.85
C PHE A 45 -0.40 -7.25 -1.99
N GLY A 46 -1.29 -8.15 -1.55
CA GLY A 46 -2.42 -7.81 -0.68
C GLY A 46 -3.65 -7.24 -1.39
N HIS A 47 -3.81 -7.48 -2.70
CA HIS A 47 -5.00 -7.08 -3.44
C HIS A 47 -6.20 -7.88 -2.94
N ALA A 48 -7.24 -7.21 -2.45
CA ALA A 48 -8.46 -7.87 -2.00
C ALA A 48 -9.30 -8.35 -3.20
N MET A 49 -9.62 -9.64 -3.21
CA MET A 49 -10.43 -10.23 -4.27
C MET A 49 -11.90 -9.84 -4.08
N ILE A 50 -12.46 -9.16 -5.07
CA ILE A 50 -13.88 -8.77 -5.08
C ILE A 50 -14.63 -9.49 -6.21
N ASP A 51 -15.94 -9.56 -6.10
CA ASP A 51 -16.81 -10.01 -7.18
C ASP A 51 -17.21 -8.88 -8.14
N GLU A 52 -18.02 -9.21 -9.13
CA GLU A 52 -18.53 -8.29 -10.14
C GLU A 52 -19.44 -7.17 -9.58
N TYR A 53 -19.96 -7.35 -8.36
CA TYR A 53 -20.79 -6.37 -7.65
C TYR A 53 -19.95 -5.50 -6.70
N GLY A 54 -18.67 -5.84 -6.51
CA GLY A 54 -17.74 -5.13 -5.63
C GLY A 54 -17.73 -5.67 -4.20
N ASP A 55 -18.35 -6.82 -3.93
CA ASP A 55 -18.34 -7.47 -2.63
C ASP A 55 -17.07 -8.31 -2.45
N PHE A 56 -16.53 -8.35 -1.23
CA PHE A 56 -15.33 -9.14 -0.93
C PHE A 56 -15.62 -10.64 -1.06
N ARG A 57 -14.72 -11.36 -1.73
CA ARG A 57 -14.71 -12.83 -1.71
C ARG A 57 -14.11 -13.28 -0.39
N THR A 58 -14.93 -13.87 0.47
CA THR A 58 -14.50 -14.26 1.83
C THR A 58 -14.32 -15.76 1.97
N VAL A 59 -13.61 -16.19 3.02
CA VAL A 59 -13.51 -17.62 3.40
C VAL A 59 -14.85 -18.24 3.79
N ARG A 60 -15.89 -17.43 4.05
CA ARG A 60 -17.24 -17.95 4.29
C ARG A 60 -17.87 -18.43 2.99
N ASP A 61 -17.66 -17.69 1.90
CA ASP A 61 -18.26 -17.97 0.59
C ASP A 61 -17.37 -18.95 -0.21
N TYR A 62 -16.05 -18.88 0.01
CA TYR A 62 -15.02 -19.72 -0.60
C TYR A 62 -14.13 -20.33 0.48
N PRO A 63 -14.54 -21.45 1.11
CA PRO A 63 -13.87 -21.97 2.31
C PRO A 63 -12.51 -22.63 2.06
N THR A 64 -12.16 -22.91 0.81
CA THR A 64 -10.90 -23.58 0.45
C THR A 64 -10.18 -22.82 -0.65
N LEU A 65 -8.86 -23.02 -0.74
CA LEU A 65 -8.06 -22.47 -1.83
C LEU A 65 -8.58 -22.95 -3.20
N GLU A 66 -8.94 -24.22 -3.33
CA GLU A 66 -9.56 -24.76 -4.55
C GLU A 66 -10.83 -24.01 -4.96
N SER A 67 -11.66 -23.60 -4.01
CA SER A 67 -12.91 -22.88 -4.30
C SER A 67 -12.68 -21.45 -4.80
N ILE A 68 -11.57 -20.80 -4.41
CA ILE A 68 -11.26 -19.42 -4.80
C ILE A 68 -10.34 -19.33 -6.03
N LEU A 69 -9.51 -20.35 -6.29
CA LEU A 69 -8.55 -20.36 -7.39
C LEU A 69 -9.12 -19.97 -8.76
N PRO A 70 -10.35 -20.39 -9.15
CA PRO A 70 -10.93 -19.98 -10.43
C PRO A 70 -11.18 -18.47 -10.59
N PHE A 71 -11.15 -17.71 -9.49
CA PHE A 71 -11.33 -16.25 -9.47
C PHE A 71 -10.02 -15.49 -9.29
N SER A 72 -8.89 -16.20 -9.13
CA SER A 72 -7.56 -15.60 -9.02
C SER A 72 -7.16 -14.98 -10.36
N GLN A 73 -6.57 -13.79 -10.31
CA GLN A 73 -6.01 -13.10 -11.48
C GLN A 73 -4.48 -13.16 -11.49
N VAL A 74 -3.88 -13.50 -10.37
CA VAL A 74 -2.43 -13.55 -10.18
C VAL A 74 -1.96 -15.00 -10.09
N HIS A 75 -1.16 -15.42 -11.06
CA HIS A 75 -0.53 -16.74 -11.10
C HIS A 75 1.00 -16.65 -11.22
N THR A 76 1.50 -15.50 -11.68
CA THR A 76 2.93 -15.23 -11.90
C THR A 76 3.39 -13.98 -11.16
N ASP A 77 4.71 -13.85 -11.00
CA ASP A 77 5.31 -12.67 -10.37
C ASP A 77 5.01 -11.42 -11.19
N GLU A 78 5.11 -11.51 -12.52
CA GLU A 78 4.83 -10.41 -13.42
C GLU A 78 3.39 -9.87 -13.27
N GLU A 79 2.41 -10.76 -13.11
CA GLU A 79 1.01 -10.39 -12.84
C GLU A 79 0.86 -9.73 -11.46
N ALA A 80 1.53 -10.24 -10.43
CA ALA A 80 1.48 -9.65 -9.09
C ALA A 80 2.03 -8.21 -9.09
N TRP A 81 3.16 -7.98 -9.76
CA TRP A 81 3.76 -6.65 -9.92
C TRP A 81 2.88 -5.72 -10.76
N ALA A 82 2.30 -6.22 -11.85
CA ALA A 82 1.38 -5.45 -12.67
C ALA A 82 0.13 -5.02 -11.88
N LEU A 83 -0.41 -5.92 -11.05
CA LEU A 83 -1.57 -5.66 -10.19
C LEU A 83 -1.25 -4.60 -9.12
N LEU A 84 -0.11 -4.72 -8.43
CA LEU A 84 0.32 -3.71 -7.44
C LEU A 84 0.47 -2.33 -8.09
N LYS A 85 1.07 -2.26 -9.28
CA LYS A 85 1.21 -1.01 -10.02
C LYS A 85 -0.14 -0.41 -10.41
N TRP A 86 -1.11 -1.25 -10.78
CA TRP A 86 -2.48 -0.83 -11.06
C TRP A 86 -3.19 -0.31 -9.79
N ASP A 87 -3.07 -1.01 -8.66
CA ASP A 87 -3.66 -0.58 -7.38
C ASP A 87 -3.11 0.77 -6.92
N LEU A 88 -1.80 0.98 -7.03
CA LEU A 88 -1.15 2.25 -6.71
C LEU A 88 -1.62 3.39 -7.64
N ARG A 89 -1.81 3.12 -8.94
CA ARG A 89 -2.37 4.10 -9.88
C ARG A 89 -3.81 4.48 -9.54
N ASN A 90 -4.63 3.51 -9.16
CA ASN A 90 -6.00 3.79 -8.70
C ASN A 90 -6.00 4.61 -7.41
N LYS A 91 -5.13 4.27 -6.45
CA LYS A 91 -4.98 5.06 -5.21
C LYS A 91 -4.46 6.47 -5.51
N ALA A 92 -3.59 6.62 -6.51
CA ALA A 92 -3.04 7.90 -6.97
C ALA A 92 -4.11 8.86 -7.48
N ALA A 93 -5.18 8.36 -8.13
CA ALA A 93 -6.29 9.20 -8.55
C ALA A 93 -6.92 9.97 -7.36
N GLY A 94 -7.21 9.25 -6.27
CA GLY A 94 -7.74 9.86 -5.05
C GLY A 94 -6.74 10.77 -4.34
N ALA A 95 -5.43 10.49 -4.42
CA ALA A 95 -4.39 11.37 -3.89
C ALA A 95 -4.30 12.69 -4.69
N ASN A 96 -4.31 12.62 -6.02
CA ASN A 96 -4.28 13.76 -6.91
C ASN A 96 -5.46 14.72 -6.69
N MET A 97 -6.67 14.19 -6.45
CA MET A 97 -7.86 15.00 -6.14
C MET A 97 -7.73 15.79 -4.82
N ARG A 98 -6.96 15.27 -3.86
CA ARG A 98 -6.79 15.86 -2.53
C ARG A 98 -5.61 16.83 -2.46
N LEU A 99 -4.63 16.70 -3.36
CA LEU A 99 -3.45 17.57 -3.41
C LEU A 99 -3.69 18.85 -4.21
N ARG A 100 -3.62 19.99 -3.53
CA ARG A 100 -3.83 21.33 -4.09
C ARG A 100 -2.54 22.04 -4.50
N VAL A 101 -1.38 21.48 -4.13
CA VAL A 101 -0.04 22.04 -4.41
C VAL A 101 0.78 21.11 -5.29
N GLU A 102 1.61 21.65 -6.18
CA GLU A 102 2.60 20.85 -6.92
C GLU A 102 3.67 20.32 -5.96
N LEU A 103 4.06 19.05 -6.18
CA LEU A 103 5.03 18.36 -5.36
C LEU A 103 6.09 17.70 -6.25
N PRO A 104 7.34 17.61 -5.78
CA PRO A 104 8.30 16.65 -6.31
C PRO A 104 7.78 15.20 -6.21
N GLN A 105 8.28 14.34 -7.09
CA GLN A 105 7.86 12.93 -7.17
C GLN A 105 7.96 12.20 -5.84
N ASN A 106 9.07 12.36 -5.10
CA ASN A 106 9.29 11.69 -3.82
C ASN A 106 8.28 12.11 -2.73
N LYS A 107 7.91 13.39 -2.67
CA LYS A 107 6.88 13.85 -1.73
C LYS A 107 5.51 13.27 -2.05
N PHE A 108 5.19 13.12 -3.32
CA PHE A 108 3.96 12.47 -3.74
C PHE A 108 3.98 10.96 -3.43
N ASP A 109 5.07 10.29 -3.75
CA ASP A 109 5.21 8.85 -3.52
C ASP A 109 5.09 8.48 -2.04
N ALA A 110 5.72 9.25 -1.14
CA ALA A 110 5.56 9.06 0.31
C ALA A 110 4.11 9.20 0.78
N ILE A 111 3.38 10.21 0.29
CA ILE A 111 1.96 10.40 0.62
C ILE A 111 1.11 9.25 0.05
N LEU A 112 1.45 8.79 -1.15
CA LEU A 112 0.75 7.68 -1.81
C LEU A 112 0.98 6.37 -1.07
N SER A 113 2.21 6.07 -0.63
CA SER A 113 2.51 4.89 0.21
C SER A 113 1.73 4.91 1.52
N HIS A 114 1.74 6.05 2.22
CA HIS A 114 0.94 6.23 3.43
C HIS A 114 -0.55 5.99 3.16
N SER A 115 -1.06 6.54 2.06
CA SER A 115 -2.48 6.41 1.68
C SER A 115 -2.85 5.01 1.21
N PHE A 116 -1.89 4.27 0.65
CA PHE A 116 -2.04 2.87 0.29
C PHE A 116 -2.27 2.04 1.56
N ASN A 117 -1.41 2.22 2.57
CA ASN A 117 -1.44 1.47 3.81
C ASN A 117 -2.65 1.73 4.70
N CYS A 118 -3.06 3.00 4.88
CA CYS A 118 -4.06 3.35 5.90
C CYS A 118 -5.15 4.30 5.41
N GLY A 119 -5.26 4.49 4.09
CA GLY A 119 -6.21 5.40 3.49
C GLY A 119 -5.81 6.89 3.59
N TYR A 120 -6.69 7.75 3.07
CA TYR A 120 -6.40 9.17 2.88
C TYR A 120 -6.52 9.97 4.19
N SER A 121 -5.38 10.29 4.82
CA SER A 121 -5.34 11.10 6.04
C SER A 121 -5.63 12.58 5.76
N GLN A 122 -6.84 13.07 6.11
CA GLN A 122 -7.22 14.47 5.87
C GLN A 122 -6.20 15.48 6.40
N LYS A 123 -5.60 15.20 7.58
CA LYS A 123 -4.62 16.08 8.22
C LYS A 123 -3.27 16.08 7.50
N LEU A 124 -2.77 14.94 7.03
CA LEU A 124 -1.54 14.91 6.22
C LEU A 124 -1.69 15.75 4.94
N TYR A 125 -2.79 15.53 4.20
CA TYR A 125 -3.08 16.31 3.00
C TYR A 125 -3.25 17.80 3.30
N HIS A 126 -3.88 18.16 4.43
CA HIS A 126 -3.97 19.55 4.88
C HIS A 126 -2.58 20.16 5.11
N LEU A 127 -1.71 19.51 5.90
CA LEU A 127 -0.37 20.00 6.21
C LEU A 127 0.45 20.24 4.93
N VAL A 128 0.39 19.30 3.98
CA VAL A 128 1.08 19.41 2.70
C VAL A 128 0.50 20.54 1.85
N ASN A 129 -0.83 20.63 1.75
CA ASN A 129 -1.51 21.68 0.97
C ASN A 129 -1.26 23.09 1.51
N THR A 130 -1.13 23.24 2.83
CA THR A 130 -0.81 24.51 3.48
C THR A 130 0.69 24.79 3.54
N LYS A 131 1.53 23.94 2.93
CA LYS A 131 3.00 24.04 2.98
C LYS A 131 3.52 24.19 4.41
N ALA A 132 2.98 23.39 5.33
CA ALA A 132 3.42 23.39 6.72
C ALA A 132 4.94 23.12 6.80
N PRO A 133 5.64 23.64 7.82
CA PRO A 133 7.05 23.35 8.03
C PRO A 133 7.31 21.84 8.11
N ASP A 134 8.42 21.39 7.53
CA ASP A 134 8.84 19.99 7.48
C ASP A 134 8.84 19.33 8.87
N ARG A 135 9.15 20.08 9.95
CA ARG A 135 9.06 19.60 11.34
C ARG A 135 7.66 19.07 11.68
N LEU A 136 6.60 19.76 11.27
CA LEU A 136 5.22 19.36 11.55
C LEU A 136 4.79 18.17 10.69
N ILE A 137 5.26 18.11 9.44
CA ILE A 137 4.98 16.99 8.55
C ILE A 137 5.68 15.72 9.05
N LYS A 138 6.96 15.83 9.46
CA LYS A 138 7.72 14.74 10.09
C LYS A 138 7.06 14.21 11.34
N GLU A 139 6.66 15.13 12.22
CA GLU A 139 5.96 14.77 13.46
C GLU A 139 4.65 14.04 13.15
N TRP A 140 3.93 14.47 12.10
CA TRP A 140 2.72 13.80 11.67
C TRP A 140 2.97 12.38 11.14
N PHE A 141 3.91 12.19 10.23
CA PHE A 141 4.26 10.87 9.72
C PHE A 141 4.62 9.92 10.86
N THR A 142 5.59 10.30 11.70
CA THR A 142 6.22 9.39 12.66
C THR A 142 5.38 9.07 13.91
N LYS A 143 4.30 9.82 14.17
CA LYS A 143 3.45 9.61 15.35
C LYS A 143 2.06 9.05 15.05
N HIS A 144 1.59 9.11 13.80
CA HIS A 144 0.23 8.70 13.45
C HIS A 144 0.22 7.43 12.61
N TYR A 145 -0.87 6.67 12.70
CA TYR A 145 -1.03 5.38 12.00
C TYR A 145 0.07 4.35 12.34
N VAL A 146 0.56 4.39 13.59
CA VAL A 146 1.56 3.46 14.13
C VAL A 146 0.97 2.37 15.03
N THR A 147 -0.37 2.27 15.09
CA THR A 147 -1.09 1.35 15.97
C THR A 147 -2.13 0.55 15.21
N ALA A 148 -2.32 -0.71 15.58
CA ALA A 148 -3.48 -1.52 15.20
C ALA A 148 -4.18 -2.03 16.47
N ASN A 149 -5.51 -1.94 16.53
CA ASN A 149 -6.30 -2.29 17.72
C ASN A 149 -5.78 -1.65 19.03
N GLY A 150 -5.31 -0.40 18.94
CA GLY A 150 -4.76 0.35 20.08
C GLY A 150 -3.33 -0.03 20.48
N ILE A 151 -2.72 -1.05 19.85
CA ILE A 151 -1.36 -1.51 20.15
C ILE A 151 -0.40 -0.91 19.13
N LYS A 152 0.70 -0.32 19.62
CA LYS A 152 1.78 0.20 18.78
C LYS A 152 2.52 -0.97 18.11
N LEU A 153 2.59 -0.95 16.78
CA LEU A 153 3.25 -1.99 15.99
C LEU A 153 4.58 -1.47 15.44
N GLN A 154 5.66 -2.21 15.69
CA GLN A 154 7.00 -1.79 15.26
C GLN A 154 7.11 -1.67 13.73
N GLY A 155 6.49 -2.58 12.96
CA GLY A 155 6.46 -2.49 11.51
C GLY A 155 5.81 -1.21 10.98
N LEU A 156 4.72 -0.75 11.60
CA LEU A 156 4.08 0.52 11.23
C LEU A 156 4.94 1.73 11.61
N VAL A 157 5.62 1.68 12.76
CA VAL A 157 6.57 2.73 13.16
C VAL A 157 7.68 2.87 12.12
N LEU A 158 8.30 1.75 11.72
CA LEU A 158 9.34 1.75 10.69
C LEU A 158 8.82 2.28 9.36
N ARG A 159 7.66 1.79 8.89
CA ARG A 159 7.03 2.28 7.65
C ARG A 159 6.80 3.79 7.65
N ARG A 160 6.33 4.35 8.75
CA ARG A 160 6.12 5.81 8.88
C ARG A 160 7.42 6.61 8.88
N HIS A 161 8.49 6.06 9.46
CA HIS A 161 9.81 6.68 9.40
C HIS A 161 10.37 6.66 7.97
N ASP A 162 10.25 5.53 7.29
CA ASP A 162 10.69 5.34 5.92
C ASP A 162 9.95 6.24 4.92
N GLU A 163 8.63 6.35 5.05
CA GLU A 163 7.84 7.27 4.22
C GLU A 163 8.27 8.71 4.44
N TRP A 164 8.65 9.08 5.67
CA TRP A 164 9.24 10.40 5.93
C TRP A 164 10.61 10.56 5.25
N GLU A 165 11.45 9.53 5.22
CA GLU A 165 12.74 9.57 4.51
C GLU A 165 12.56 9.71 2.99
N ILE A 166 11.59 9.00 2.41
CA ILE A 166 11.18 9.23 1.01
C ILE A 166 10.72 10.68 0.83
N PHE A 167 9.83 11.17 1.70
CA PHE A 167 9.27 12.51 1.59
C PHE A 167 10.34 13.61 1.66
N SER A 168 11.29 13.48 2.58
CA SER A 168 12.26 14.52 2.90
C SER A 168 13.55 14.43 2.09
N GLN A 169 14.00 13.22 1.77
CA GLN A 169 15.31 12.95 1.17
C GLN A 169 15.20 12.21 -0.18
N GLY A 170 14.07 11.56 -0.45
CA GLY A 170 13.92 10.72 -1.64
C GLY A 170 14.65 9.38 -1.53
N GLU A 171 14.85 8.88 -0.31
CA GLU A 171 15.52 7.60 -0.07
C GLU A 171 14.49 6.45 0.00
N TYR A 172 14.58 5.51 -0.93
CA TYR A 172 13.65 4.38 -1.08
C TYR A 172 14.21 3.05 -0.60
N LYS A 173 15.54 2.92 -0.46
CA LYS A 173 16.18 1.65 -0.13
C LYS A 173 16.25 1.46 1.38
N ARG A 174 16.02 0.22 1.83
CA ARG A 174 16.20 -0.19 3.24
C ARG A 174 17.27 -1.27 3.31
N ASP A 175 18.22 -1.09 4.23
CA ASP A 175 19.30 -2.05 4.51
C ASP A 175 18.93 -3.03 5.64
N TYR A 176 17.69 -3.00 6.08
CA TYR A 176 17.16 -3.82 7.16
C TYR A 176 15.98 -4.67 6.68
N LYS A 177 15.77 -5.81 7.33
CA LYS A 177 14.61 -6.66 7.05
C LYS A 177 13.35 -6.03 7.65
N ILE A 178 12.38 -5.73 6.80
CA ILE A 178 11.02 -5.39 7.22
C ILE A 178 10.39 -6.69 7.76
N SER A 179 10.34 -6.84 9.07
CA SER A 179 9.65 -7.97 9.71
C SER A 179 8.14 -7.74 9.63
N ALA A 180 7.42 -8.73 9.07
CA ALA A 180 5.96 -8.83 9.22
C ALA A 180 5.56 -8.96 10.69
#